data_AF-A0A3B7MP97-F1
#
_entry.id   AF-A0A3B7MP97-F1
#
_cell.length_a   1.000
_cell.length_b   1.000
_cell.length_c   1.000
_cell.angle_alpha   90.00
_cell.angle_beta   90.00
_cell.angle_gamma   90.00
#
_symmetry.space_group_name_H-M   'P 1'
#
loop_
_entity.id
_entity.type
_entity.pdbx_description
1 polymer ?
#
loop_
_entity_poly.entity_id
_entity_poly.type
_entity_poly.pdbx_seq_one_letter_code
_entity_poly.pdbx_strand_id
1 'polypeptide(L)'
;MKQSLLHYLFLFLLLLARTPLAAQQAKAWYCPPCDNSCDSLSFTAAGKCPHCGMTLIQQTTEEHRQHMKAKKTTIAFYLQNGVEVLDFAGPMEVFSYAKFEVFTVSKTRTPIISQGILKIIPDYSIEDAPKADIIAFFGGNAGNATNDPQVIEWLKRQPTPDYYFSVCTGAFILGKAGILDNLTVTTFHESIANLQKAVPSAKVLSNVRFVDNGKVITTAGISAGIDGALHLVAKLRGLETARSVATYMEYDKWVPDQGLVIKK
;
A
#
# COMPACT_ATOMS: atom_id res chain seq x y z
N MET A 1 -38.18 22.55 -71.06
CA MET A 1 -39.22 23.32 -70.33
C MET A 1 -39.47 22.59 -69.02
N LYS A 2 -38.79 23.01 -67.94
CA LYS A 2 -39.29 23.82 -66.81
C LYS A 2 -39.89 22.96 -65.69
N GLN A 3 -39.33 23.15 -64.49
CA GLN A 3 -39.81 22.76 -63.15
C GLN A 3 -39.60 21.26 -62.83
N SER A 4 -38.96 20.83 -61.74
CA SER A 4 -38.95 21.38 -60.39
C SER A 4 -37.61 21.10 -59.70
N LEU A 5 -36.86 22.18 -59.49
CA LEU A 5 -35.62 22.29 -58.72
C LEU A 5 -35.94 22.29 -57.21
N LEU A 6 -36.66 21.27 -56.73
CA LEU A 6 -37.18 21.24 -55.35
C LEU A 6 -37.07 19.85 -54.70
N HIS A 7 -36.01 19.10 -55.01
CA HIS A 7 -35.72 17.80 -54.34
C HIS A 7 -34.35 17.74 -53.67
N TYR A 8 -33.51 18.78 -53.79
CA TYR A 8 -32.15 18.79 -53.24
C TYR A 8 -31.95 19.67 -52.00
N LEU A 9 -33.01 20.29 -51.47
CA LEU A 9 -32.95 21.14 -50.27
C LEU A 9 -33.66 20.52 -49.05
N PHE A 10 -33.74 19.19 -48.99
CA PHE A 10 -34.27 18.47 -47.82
C PHE A 10 -33.42 17.25 -47.44
N LEU A 11 -32.13 17.26 -47.81
CA LEU A 11 -31.16 16.23 -47.41
C LEU A 11 -29.93 16.83 -46.70
N PHE A 12 -30.08 18.03 -46.12
CA PHE A 12 -28.99 18.73 -45.43
C PHE A 12 -29.32 19.13 -43.98
N LEU A 13 -30.27 18.44 -43.34
CA LEU A 13 -30.68 18.76 -41.96
C LEU A 13 -31.02 17.54 -41.11
N LEU A 14 -30.27 16.46 -41.27
CA LEU A 14 -30.33 15.27 -40.40
C LEU A 14 -28.94 14.78 -39.96
N LEU A 15 -27.96 15.68 -39.90
CA LEU A 15 -26.78 15.55 -39.04
C LEU A 15 -27.03 16.36 -37.77
N LEU A 16 -28.09 16.02 -37.03
CA LEU A 16 -28.12 16.33 -35.62
C LEU A 16 -27.01 15.51 -34.99
N ALA A 17 -25.90 16.18 -34.73
CA ALA A 17 -24.85 15.72 -33.84
C ALA A 17 -25.54 15.23 -32.56
N ARG A 18 -25.74 13.91 -32.46
CA ARG A 18 -25.83 13.24 -31.17
C ARG A 18 -24.42 13.28 -30.62
N THR A 19 -24.01 14.44 -30.11
CA THR A 19 -23.10 14.43 -28.97
C THR A 19 -23.76 13.49 -27.96
N PRO A 20 -23.16 12.34 -27.60
CA PRO A 20 -23.68 11.61 -26.48
C PRO A 20 -23.63 12.62 -25.33
N LEU A 21 -24.79 13.02 -24.80
CA LEU A 21 -24.82 13.47 -23.41
C LEU A 21 -24.13 12.34 -22.67
N ALA A 22 -22.91 12.57 -22.20
CA ALA A 22 -22.34 11.73 -21.18
C ALA A 22 -23.37 11.75 -20.05
N ALA A 23 -24.20 10.70 -19.98
CA ALA A 23 -25.18 10.54 -18.94
C ALA A 23 -24.38 10.62 -17.65
N GLN A 24 -24.53 11.75 -16.94
CA GLN A 24 -23.81 11.98 -15.71
C GLN A 24 -24.30 10.90 -14.75
N GLN A 25 -23.48 9.86 -14.57
CA GLN A 25 -23.89 8.65 -13.89
C GLN A 25 -24.38 9.03 -12.48
N ALA A 26 -25.63 8.69 -12.18
CA ALA A 26 -26.23 9.01 -10.90
C ALA A 26 -25.37 8.40 -9.79
N LYS A 27 -24.86 9.25 -8.90
CA LYS A 27 -24.09 8.81 -7.75
C LYS A 27 -25.03 8.37 -6.64
N ALA A 28 -24.72 7.26 -5.99
CA ALA A 28 -25.38 6.80 -4.78
C ALA A 28 -24.35 6.70 -3.64
N TRP A 29 -24.82 6.42 -2.44
CA TRP A 29 -23.97 6.18 -1.29
C TRP A 29 -23.70 4.69 -1.18
N TYR A 30 -22.44 4.30 -1.07
CA TYR A 30 -22.04 2.90 -0.99
C TYR A 30 -21.16 2.70 0.24
N CYS A 31 -21.22 1.50 0.81
CA CYS A 31 -20.22 1.09 1.77
C CYS A 31 -18.86 0.97 1.04
N PRO A 32 -17.76 1.52 1.59
CA PRO A 32 -16.42 1.07 1.21
C PRO A 32 -16.30 -0.45 1.45
N PRO A 33 -15.41 -1.16 0.74
CA PRO A 33 -15.24 -2.61 0.91
C PRO A 33 -15.13 -2.99 2.40
N CYS A 34 -16.19 -3.61 2.91
CA CYS A 34 -16.37 -4.03 4.30
C CYS A 34 -16.25 -5.56 4.45
N ASP A 35 -16.20 -6.31 3.34
CA ASP A 35 -16.24 -7.78 3.26
C ASP A 35 -17.44 -8.39 4.01
N ASN A 36 -18.52 -7.62 4.07
CA ASN A 36 -19.80 -8.02 4.64
C ASN A 36 -20.87 -7.89 3.55
N SER A 37 -22.10 -8.32 3.85
CA SER A 37 -23.23 -8.18 2.94
C SER A 37 -23.47 -6.72 2.48
N CYS A 38 -22.98 -5.72 3.24
CA CYS A 38 -23.03 -4.30 2.89
C CYS A 38 -22.34 -3.94 1.57
N ASP A 39 -21.38 -4.72 1.10
CA ASP A 39 -20.62 -4.44 -0.14
C ASP A 39 -21.45 -4.55 -1.41
N SER A 40 -22.67 -5.10 -1.32
CA SER A 40 -23.61 -5.19 -2.44
C SER A 40 -24.73 -4.16 -2.35
N LEU A 41 -24.75 -3.33 -1.30
CA LEU A 41 -25.86 -2.42 -0.99
C LEU A 41 -25.55 -0.99 -1.40
N SER A 42 -26.57 -0.32 -1.92
CA SER A 42 -26.59 1.13 -2.13
C SER A 42 -27.52 1.80 -1.12
N PHE A 43 -27.16 3.01 -0.72
CA PHE A 43 -27.87 3.84 0.24
C PHE A 43 -28.27 5.18 -0.41
N THR A 44 -29.34 5.77 0.10
CA THR A 44 -29.94 6.98 -0.46
C THR A 44 -29.40 8.28 0.16
N ALA A 45 -28.72 8.20 1.30
CA ALA A 45 -28.20 9.35 2.03
C ALA A 45 -26.78 9.09 2.55
N ALA A 46 -26.07 10.20 2.80
CA ALA A 46 -24.80 10.18 3.53
C ALA A 46 -25.02 9.61 4.94
N GLY A 47 -23.98 9.03 5.52
CA GLY A 47 -24.05 8.55 6.90
C GLY A 47 -23.10 7.39 7.15
N LYS A 48 -23.42 6.62 8.19
CA LYS A 48 -22.71 5.39 8.55
C LYS A 48 -23.50 4.21 8.00
N CYS A 49 -22.80 3.23 7.44
CA CYS A 49 -23.37 1.97 7.02
C CYS A 49 -24.00 1.28 8.26
N PRO A 50 -25.28 0.92 8.22
CA PRO A 50 -25.96 0.32 9.38
C PRO A 50 -25.47 -1.12 9.68
N HIS A 51 -24.71 -1.73 8.76
CA HIS A 51 -24.22 -3.10 8.92
C HIS A 51 -22.81 -3.16 9.53
N CYS A 52 -21.90 -2.29 9.11
CA CYS A 52 -20.49 -2.33 9.53
C CYS A 52 -20.01 -1.03 10.20
N GLY A 53 -20.84 0.01 10.25
CA GLY A 53 -20.46 1.30 10.84
C GLY A 53 -19.49 2.13 10.00
N MET A 54 -19.06 1.69 8.82
CA MET A 54 -18.19 2.49 7.95
C MET A 54 -18.90 3.74 7.41
N THR A 55 -18.19 4.84 7.22
CA THR A 55 -18.75 6.03 6.55
C THR A 55 -19.05 5.71 5.09
N LEU A 56 -20.28 5.96 4.66
CA LEU A 56 -20.69 5.76 3.28
C LEU A 56 -19.98 6.75 2.35
N ILE A 57 -19.55 6.27 1.19
CA ILE A 57 -18.89 7.07 0.16
C ILE A 57 -19.81 7.29 -1.03
N GLN A 58 -19.84 8.52 -1.54
CA GLN A 58 -20.64 8.85 -2.70
C GLN A 58 -19.88 8.51 -3.99
N GLN A 59 -20.39 7.55 -4.75
CA GLN A 59 -19.78 7.08 -5.99
C GLN A 59 -20.85 6.54 -6.95
N THR A 60 -20.48 6.36 -8.21
CA THR A 60 -21.33 5.69 -9.21
C THR A 60 -21.36 4.19 -8.96
N THR A 61 -22.40 3.51 -9.48
CA THR A 61 -22.50 2.05 -9.39
C THR A 61 -21.33 1.34 -10.09
N GLU A 62 -20.82 1.92 -11.18
CA GLU A 62 -19.69 1.35 -11.91
C GLU A 62 -18.38 1.52 -11.15
N GLU A 63 -18.10 2.71 -10.59
CA GLU A 63 -16.95 2.93 -9.69
C GLU A 63 -16.98 1.94 -8.53
N HIS A 64 -18.14 1.77 -7.88
CA HIS A 64 -18.30 0.81 -6.79
C HIS A 64 -18.04 -0.64 -7.25
N ARG A 65 -18.62 -1.07 -8.37
CA ARG A 65 -18.43 -2.41 -8.93
C ARG A 65 -16.98 -2.69 -9.29
N GLN A 66 -16.29 -1.72 -9.88
CA GLN A 66 -14.87 -1.83 -10.19
C GLN A 66 -14.03 -1.92 -8.91
N HIS A 67 -14.38 -1.15 -7.88
CA HIS A 67 -13.75 -1.25 -6.57
C HIS A 67 -13.91 -2.66 -5.98
N MET A 68 -15.11 -3.26 -6.07
CA MET A 68 -15.38 -4.63 -5.59
C MET A 68 -14.67 -5.72 -6.40
N LYS A 69 -14.36 -5.46 -7.67
CA LYS A 69 -13.66 -6.40 -8.56
C LYS A 69 -12.14 -6.24 -8.58
N ALA A 70 -11.60 -5.19 -7.97
CA ALA A 70 -10.17 -4.90 -8.04
C ALA A 70 -9.35 -6.08 -7.50
N LYS A 71 -8.27 -6.43 -8.21
CA LYS A 71 -7.32 -7.47 -7.80
C LYS A 71 -6.80 -7.14 -6.39
N LYS A 72 -6.72 -8.16 -5.52
CA LYS A 72 -6.10 -8.02 -4.19
C LYS A 72 -4.65 -7.56 -4.36
N THR A 73 -4.29 -6.51 -3.63
CA THR A 73 -2.92 -5.99 -3.63
C THR A 73 -2.06 -6.91 -2.76
N THR A 74 -0.99 -7.43 -3.34
CA THR A 74 -0.11 -8.42 -2.72
C THR A 74 1.09 -7.77 -2.05
N ILE A 75 1.51 -8.27 -0.89
CA ILE A 75 2.69 -7.78 -0.16
C ILE A 75 3.62 -8.93 0.20
N ALA A 76 4.86 -8.88 -0.30
CA ALA A 76 5.93 -9.78 0.11
C ALA A 76 6.60 -9.22 1.38
N PHE A 77 6.43 -9.92 2.51
CA PHE A 77 7.12 -9.63 3.75
C PHE A 77 8.43 -10.42 3.81
N TYR A 78 9.56 -9.77 3.56
CA TYR A 78 10.86 -10.45 3.67
C TYR A 78 11.31 -10.52 5.14
N LEU A 79 11.47 -11.73 5.66
CA LEU A 79 11.85 -12.00 7.04
C LEU A 79 13.22 -12.69 7.09
N GLN A 80 14.16 -12.11 7.83
CA GLN A 80 15.46 -12.72 8.12
C GLN A 80 15.48 -13.41 9.49
N ASN A 81 16.43 -14.33 9.69
CA ASN A 81 16.74 -14.80 11.03
C ASN A 81 17.12 -13.62 11.94
N GLY A 82 16.56 -13.56 13.14
CA GLY A 82 16.70 -12.43 14.06
C GLY A 82 15.85 -11.20 13.72
N VAL A 83 14.86 -11.31 12.81
CA VAL A 83 13.89 -10.23 12.58
C VAL A 83 13.18 -9.84 13.89
N GLU A 84 12.89 -8.55 14.07
CA GLU A 84 12.12 -8.04 15.23
C GLU A 84 10.63 -8.38 15.08
N VAL A 85 10.00 -8.94 16.13
CA VAL A 85 8.63 -9.49 16.03
C VAL A 85 7.65 -8.39 15.63
N LEU A 86 7.66 -7.29 16.38
CA LEU A 86 6.66 -6.24 16.21
C LEU A 86 6.91 -5.41 14.94
N ASP A 87 8.15 -5.38 14.42
CA ASP A 87 8.45 -4.71 13.16
C ASP A 87 7.62 -5.27 12.01
N PHE A 88 7.41 -6.60 11.95
CA PHE A 88 6.61 -7.22 10.89
C PHE A 88 5.18 -7.52 11.34
N ALA A 89 4.97 -7.98 12.58
CA ALA A 89 3.64 -8.39 13.04
C ALA A 89 2.66 -7.21 13.08
N GLY A 90 3.11 -6.03 13.51
CA GLY A 90 2.28 -4.82 13.54
C GLY A 90 1.75 -4.42 12.15
N PRO A 91 2.63 -4.17 11.17
CA PRO A 91 2.21 -3.91 9.79
C PRO A 91 1.41 -5.05 9.16
N MET A 92 1.78 -6.31 9.43
CA MET A 92 1.08 -7.49 8.89
C MET A 92 -0.38 -7.51 9.32
N GLU A 93 -0.66 -7.21 10.59
CA GLU A 93 -2.02 -7.12 11.12
C GLU A 93 -2.82 -5.99 10.42
N VAL A 94 -2.22 -4.80 10.28
CA VAL A 94 -2.83 -3.66 9.57
C VAL A 94 -3.19 -4.02 8.13
N PHE A 95 -2.25 -4.60 7.38
CA PHE A 95 -2.48 -4.94 5.97
C PHE A 95 -3.49 -6.09 5.82
N SER A 96 -3.47 -7.08 6.72
CA SER A 96 -4.44 -8.19 6.74
C SER A 96 -5.86 -7.68 6.92
N TYR A 97 -6.12 -6.82 7.92
CA TYR A 97 -7.45 -6.22 8.11
C TYR A 97 -7.84 -5.27 6.98
N ALA A 98 -6.87 -4.63 6.33
CA ALA A 98 -7.09 -3.83 5.13
C ALA A 98 -7.24 -4.67 3.83
N LYS A 99 -7.34 -6.00 3.94
CA LYS A 99 -7.60 -6.95 2.86
C LYS A 99 -6.50 -7.00 1.79
N PHE A 100 -5.26 -6.69 2.16
CA PHE A 100 -4.10 -7.01 1.35
C PHE A 100 -3.79 -8.51 1.46
N GLU A 101 -3.22 -9.08 0.40
CA GLU A 101 -2.75 -10.46 0.39
C GLU A 101 -1.28 -10.47 0.81
N VAL A 102 -1.04 -10.78 2.08
CA VAL A 102 0.31 -10.81 2.67
C VAL A 102 0.87 -12.22 2.62
N PHE A 103 2.11 -12.38 2.17
CA PHE A 103 2.85 -13.63 2.26
C PHE A 103 4.29 -13.38 2.72
N THR A 104 4.88 -14.37 3.37
CA THR A 104 6.23 -14.28 3.94
C THR A 104 7.28 -14.89 3.00
N VAL A 105 8.42 -14.22 2.91
CA VAL A 105 9.58 -14.66 2.11
C VAL A 105 10.81 -14.64 3.00
N SER A 106 11.64 -15.67 2.90
CA SER A 106 12.98 -15.68 3.51
C SER A 106 14.00 -16.20 2.53
N LYS A 107 15.29 -16.18 2.90
CA LYS A 107 16.34 -16.79 2.08
C LYS A 107 16.02 -18.25 1.71
N THR A 108 15.57 -19.04 2.68
CA THR A 108 15.11 -20.41 2.50
C THR A 108 13.78 -20.59 3.24
N ARG A 109 13.11 -21.73 3.03
CA ARG A 109 11.94 -22.14 3.84
C ARG A 109 12.29 -22.74 5.20
N THR A 110 13.57 -22.78 5.55
CA THR A 110 14.00 -23.26 6.86
C THR A 110 13.41 -22.34 7.93
N PRO A 111 12.89 -22.87 9.05
CA PRO A 111 12.36 -22.04 10.11
C PRO A 111 13.40 -21.02 10.60
N ILE A 112 12.99 -19.76 10.72
CA ILE A 112 13.80 -18.69 11.28
C ILE A 112 13.42 -18.45 12.74
N ILE A 113 14.33 -17.87 13.52
CA ILE A 113 14.09 -17.48 14.91
C ILE A 113 14.11 -15.96 15.01
N SER A 114 12.98 -15.36 15.33
CA SER A 114 12.83 -13.93 15.60
C SER A 114 13.28 -13.63 17.03
N GLN A 115 14.29 -12.76 17.17
CA GLN A 115 14.88 -12.29 18.45
C GLN A 115 15.15 -13.39 19.51
N GLY A 116 15.32 -14.65 19.11
CA GLY A 116 15.49 -15.78 20.04
C GLY A 116 14.20 -16.28 20.72
N ILE A 117 13.04 -15.70 20.42
CA ILE A 117 11.79 -15.93 21.18
C ILE A 117 10.65 -16.56 20.37
N LEU A 118 10.65 -16.41 19.04
CA LEU A 118 9.56 -16.89 18.18
C LEU A 118 10.12 -17.62 16.95
N LYS A 119 9.63 -18.83 16.70
CA LYS A 119 9.94 -19.59 15.48
C LYS A 119 8.92 -19.28 14.39
N ILE A 120 9.38 -18.97 13.19
CA ILE A 120 8.53 -18.64 12.03
C ILE A 120 8.92 -19.56 10.87
N ILE A 121 7.94 -20.14 10.19
CA ILE A 121 8.13 -20.91 8.96
C ILE A 121 7.71 -20.01 7.79
N PRO A 122 8.63 -19.59 6.91
CA PRO A 122 8.31 -18.74 5.76
C PRO A 122 7.47 -19.49 4.72
N ASP A 123 6.52 -18.81 4.08
CA ASP A 123 5.70 -19.37 3.01
C ASP A 123 6.54 -19.70 1.76
N TYR A 124 7.47 -18.80 1.43
CA TYR A 124 8.33 -18.88 0.24
C TYR A 124 9.81 -18.66 0.56
N SER A 125 10.67 -19.20 -0.33
CA SER A 125 12.08 -18.79 -0.37
C SER A 125 12.27 -17.68 -1.42
N ILE A 126 13.45 -17.04 -1.44
CA ILE A 126 13.81 -16.13 -2.53
C ILE A 126 13.86 -16.79 -3.91
N GLU A 127 13.90 -18.13 -3.98
CA GLU A 127 13.95 -18.87 -5.25
C GLU A 127 12.58 -19.01 -5.90
N ASP A 128 11.50 -19.00 -5.12
CA ASP A 128 10.15 -19.26 -5.61
C ASP A 128 9.07 -18.33 -5.05
N ALA A 129 9.47 -17.23 -4.42
CA ALA A 129 8.57 -16.15 -4.06
C ALA A 129 7.83 -15.61 -5.30
N PRO A 130 6.50 -15.50 -5.26
CA PRO A 130 5.74 -14.87 -6.33
C PRO A 130 6.05 -13.36 -6.38
N LYS A 131 5.73 -12.74 -7.52
CA LYS A 131 5.80 -11.28 -7.66
C LYS A 131 4.79 -10.62 -6.71
N ALA A 132 5.17 -9.50 -6.12
CA ALA A 132 4.29 -8.72 -5.25
C ALA A 132 4.13 -7.28 -5.75
N ASP A 133 2.98 -6.68 -5.46
CA ASP A 133 2.72 -5.27 -5.71
C ASP A 133 3.47 -4.38 -4.69
N ILE A 134 3.77 -4.91 -3.50
CA ILE A 134 4.54 -4.24 -2.46
C ILE A 134 5.61 -5.20 -1.91
N ILE A 135 6.84 -4.72 -1.69
CA ILE A 135 7.90 -5.49 -1.03
C ILE A 135 8.29 -4.79 0.27
N ALA A 136 8.22 -5.53 1.39
CA ALA A 136 8.42 -5.01 2.74
C ALA A 136 9.63 -5.66 3.45
N PHE A 137 10.43 -4.83 4.12
CA PHE A 137 11.63 -5.25 4.87
C PHE A 137 11.59 -4.76 6.32
N PHE A 138 12.13 -5.56 7.24
CA PHE A 138 11.99 -5.32 8.69
C PHE A 138 13.34 -5.32 9.39
N GLY A 139 13.39 -4.72 10.57
CA GLY A 139 14.61 -4.60 11.37
C GLY A 139 14.91 -5.83 12.21
N GLY A 140 15.45 -5.61 13.41
CA GLY A 140 16.15 -6.63 14.19
C GLY A 140 17.55 -6.86 13.63
N ASN A 141 17.95 -8.12 13.44
CA ASN A 141 19.24 -8.46 12.83
C ASN A 141 19.23 -8.31 11.29
N ALA A 142 18.89 -7.11 10.80
CA ALA A 142 18.84 -6.77 9.38
C ALA A 142 20.19 -6.95 8.67
N GLY A 143 21.30 -7.02 9.42
CA GLY A 143 22.63 -7.36 8.90
C GLY A 143 22.66 -8.71 8.20
N ASN A 144 21.87 -9.69 8.66
CA ASN A 144 21.79 -11.01 8.01
C ASN A 144 21.27 -10.93 6.58
N ALA A 145 20.36 -10.00 6.29
CA ALA A 145 19.84 -9.79 4.94
C ALA A 145 20.72 -8.80 4.14
N THR A 146 21.14 -7.72 4.79
CA THR A 146 21.92 -6.64 4.16
C THR A 146 23.29 -7.13 3.67
N ASN A 147 23.90 -8.08 4.38
CA ASN A 147 25.22 -8.62 4.05
C ASN A 147 25.16 -9.89 3.18
N ASP A 148 23.97 -10.40 2.88
CA ASP A 148 23.79 -11.60 2.06
C ASP A 148 23.62 -11.20 0.58
N PRO A 149 24.60 -11.49 -0.30
CA PRO A 149 24.52 -11.11 -1.69
C PRO A 149 23.32 -11.74 -2.41
N GLN A 150 22.91 -12.96 -2.04
CA GLN A 150 21.79 -13.65 -2.70
C GLN A 150 20.46 -12.93 -2.45
N VAL A 151 20.29 -12.34 -1.26
CA VAL A 151 19.10 -11.57 -0.89
C VAL A 151 19.06 -10.24 -1.65
N ILE A 152 20.19 -9.54 -1.72
CA ILE A 152 20.28 -8.27 -2.46
C ILE A 152 20.09 -8.48 -3.96
N GLU A 153 20.68 -9.53 -4.53
CA GLU A 153 20.49 -9.91 -5.92
C GLU A 153 19.06 -10.34 -6.22
N TRP A 154 18.41 -11.08 -5.32
CA TRP A 154 16.99 -11.39 -5.44
C TRP A 154 16.14 -10.12 -5.51
N LEU A 155 16.33 -9.17 -4.59
CA LEU A 155 15.60 -7.91 -4.58
C LEU A 155 15.80 -7.11 -5.87
N LYS A 156 17.05 -7.04 -6.38
CA LYS A 156 17.36 -6.35 -7.64
C LYS A 156 16.77 -7.01 -8.88
N ARG A 157 16.51 -8.32 -8.84
CA ARG A 157 15.90 -9.08 -9.95
C ARG A 157 14.37 -9.01 -9.96
N GLN A 158 13.74 -8.59 -8.86
CA GLN A 158 12.29 -8.43 -8.84
C GLN A 158 11.85 -7.34 -9.82
N PRO A 159 10.71 -7.51 -10.51
CA PRO A 159 10.05 -6.39 -11.17
C PRO A 159 9.83 -5.26 -10.17
N THR A 160 9.92 -4.01 -10.63
CA THR A 160 9.68 -2.85 -9.76
C THR A 160 8.26 -2.94 -9.18
N PRO A 161 8.09 -3.12 -7.85
CA PRO A 161 6.78 -3.17 -7.20
C PRO A 161 6.16 -1.77 -7.23
N ASP A 162 4.87 -1.65 -6.95
CA ASP A 162 4.20 -0.35 -6.80
C ASP A 162 4.80 0.46 -5.64
N TYR A 163 5.11 -0.21 -4.52
CA TYR A 163 5.75 0.40 -3.36
C TYR A 163 6.81 -0.48 -2.72
N TYR A 164 7.80 0.16 -2.11
CA TYR A 164 8.65 -0.46 -1.10
C TYR A 164 8.22 0.02 0.28
N PHE A 165 8.25 -0.88 1.26
CA PHE A 165 7.97 -0.56 2.65
C PHE A 165 9.15 -1.03 3.52
N SER A 166 9.51 -0.28 4.55
CA SER A 166 10.48 -0.80 5.51
C SER A 166 10.23 -0.29 6.93
N VAL A 167 10.48 -1.15 7.91
CA VAL A 167 10.48 -0.78 9.33
C VAL A 167 11.88 -0.87 9.91
N CYS A 168 12.21 0.07 10.82
CA CYS A 168 13.43 0.02 11.62
C CYS A 168 14.67 -0.09 10.71
N THR A 169 15.58 -1.02 11.01
CA THR A 169 16.81 -1.28 10.25
C THR A 169 16.57 -2.03 8.93
N GLY A 170 15.33 -2.39 8.59
CA GLY A 170 14.97 -2.93 7.28
C GLY A 170 15.32 -2.00 6.12
N ALA A 171 15.38 -0.69 6.37
CA ALA A 171 15.82 0.32 5.40
C ALA A 171 17.25 0.08 4.87
N PHE A 172 18.13 -0.58 5.64
CA PHE A 172 19.50 -0.88 5.18
C PHE A 172 19.52 -1.86 4.01
N ILE A 173 18.54 -2.76 3.92
CA ILE A 173 18.41 -3.73 2.82
C ILE A 173 18.07 -2.99 1.52
N LEU A 174 17.11 -2.06 1.59
CA LEU A 174 16.76 -1.18 0.47
C LEU A 174 17.95 -0.28 0.07
N GLY A 175 18.67 0.26 1.06
CA GLY A 175 19.86 1.08 0.85
C GLY A 175 20.97 0.31 0.12
N LYS A 176 21.26 -0.92 0.55
CA LYS A 176 22.24 -1.80 -0.10
C LYS A 176 21.86 -2.17 -1.54
N ALA A 177 20.57 -2.22 -1.84
CA ALA A 177 20.08 -2.43 -3.19
C ALA A 177 20.14 -1.17 -4.10
N GLY A 178 20.50 0.00 -3.56
CA GLY A 178 20.52 1.28 -4.28
C GLY A 178 19.14 1.94 -4.40
N ILE A 179 18.12 1.41 -3.72
CA ILE A 179 16.73 1.90 -3.84
C ILE A 179 16.54 3.23 -3.12
N LEU A 180 17.37 3.51 -2.11
CA LEU A 180 17.26 4.73 -1.30
C LEU A 180 18.09 5.91 -1.82
N ASP A 181 18.81 5.73 -2.94
CA ASP A 181 19.70 6.75 -3.47
C ASP A 181 18.97 8.05 -3.80
N ASN A 182 19.49 9.17 -3.31
CA ASN A 182 18.93 10.53 -3.49
C ASN A 182 17.50 10.70 -2.95
N LEU A 183 17.03 9.81 -2.06
CA LEU A 183 15.72 9.91 -1.42
C LEU A 183 15.81 10.50 -0.02
N THR A 184 14.71 11.10 0.44
CA THR A 184 14.52 11.39 1.87
C THR A 184 13.87 10.17 2.53
N VAL A 185 14.46 9.70 3.63
CA VAL A 185 14.09 8.44 4.31
C VAL A 185 14.25 8.57 5.82
N THR A 186 13.82 7.57 6.59
CA THR A 186 14.10 7.40 8.03
C THR A 186 14.45 5.95 8.33
N THR A 187 14.89 5.69 9.57
CA THR A 187 15.14 4.33 10.10
C THR A 187 15.03 4.36 11.63
N PHE A 188 15.44 3.29 12.30
CA PHE A 188 15.52 3.23 13.75
C PHE A 188 16.39 4.36 14.31
N HIS A 189 15.97 4.97 15.42
CA HIS A 189 16.59 6.19 15.93
C HIS A 189 18.09 6.04 16.22
N GLU A 190 18.52 4.88 16.75
CA GLU A 190 19.95 4.61 16.99
C GLU A 190 20.74 4.32 15.71
N SER A 191 20.06 4.08 14.59
CA SER A 191 20.66 3.72 13.32
C SER A 191 20.64 4.84 12.27
N ILE A 192 20.16 6.03 12.61
CA ILE A 192 20.10 7.19 11.70
C ILE A 192 21.49 7.51 11.13
N ALA A 193 22.49 7.69 12.00
CA ALA A 193 23.85 8.01 11.58
C ALA A 193 24.48 6.87 10.75
N ASN A 194 24.20 5.62 11.10
CA ASN A 194 24.70 4.45 10.40
C ASN A 194 24.09 4.33 8.99
N LEU A 195 22.79 4.60 8.83
CA LEU A 195 22.14 4.57 7.51
C LEU A 195 22.64 5.73 6.65
N GLN A 196 22.80 6.92 7.22
CA GLN A 196 23.33 8.08 6.49
C GLN A 196 24.75 7.82 5.99
N LYS A 197 25.58 7.12 6.77
CA LYS A 197 26.92 6.69 6.34
C LYS A 197 26.87 5.60 5.27
N ALA A 198 25.93 4.66 5.38
CA ALA A 198 25.78 3.56 4.43
C ALA A 198 25.21 4.00 3.07
N VAL A 199 24.37 5.05 3.06
CA VAL A 199 23.76 5.63 1.85
C VAL A 199 23.98 7.15 1.85
N PRO A 200 25.20 7.65 1.54
CA PRO A 200 25.54 9.07 1.65
C PRO A 200 24.70 10.00 0.74
N SER A 201 24.13 9.46 -0.34
CA SER A 201 23.25 10.16 -1.27
C SER A 201 21.85 10.42 -0.70
N ALA A 202 21.40 9.62 0.27
CA ALA A 202 20.09 9.78 0.90
C ALA A 202 20.11 10.89 1.96
N LYS A 203 18.96 11.51 2.20
CA LYS A 203 18.72 12.38 3.35
C LYS A 203 17.99 11.59 4.43
N VAL A 204 18.72 11.16 5.46
CA VAL A 204 18.15 10.34 6.55
C VAL A 204 17.66 11.24 7.69
N LEU A 205 16.35 11.24 7.93
CA LEU A 205 15.71 12.07 8.96
C LEU A 205 15.56 11.34 10.29
N SER A 206 15.85 12.04 11.38
CA SER A 206 15.48 11.64 12.73
C SER A 206 14.12 12.25 13.13
N ASN A 207 13.56 11.80 14.27
CA ASN A 207 12.36 12.39 14.90
C ASN A 207 11.10 12.40 14.01
N VAL A 208 10.98 11.46 13.08
CA VAL A 208 9.78 11.22 12.26
C VAL A 208 9.35 9.77 12.40
N ARG A 209 8.04 9.50 12.44
CA ARG A 209 7.54 8.12 12.54
C ARG A 209 7.71 7.36 11.22
N PHE A 210 7.45 8.02 10.10
CA PHE A 210 7.71 7.50 8.78
C PHE A 210 8.01 8.62 7.79
N VAL A 211 8.58 8.25 6.65
CA VAL A 211 8.76 9.10 5.47
C VAL A 211 8.18 8.38 4.27
N ASP A 212 7.28 9.04 3.54
CA ASP A 212 6.75 8.62 2.24
C ASP A 212 7.32 9.53 1.14
N ASN A 213 8.13 8.99 0.24
CA ASN A 213 8.69 9.72 -0.91
C ASN A 213 8.00 9.41 -2.24
N GLY A 214 6.80 8.83 -2.18
CA GLY A 214 5.95 8.46 -3.30
C GLY A 214 6.16 7.03 -3.79
N LYS A 215 7.37 6.46 -3.63
CA LYS A 215 7.68 5.07 -4.02
C LYS A 215 8.12 4.20 -2.85
N VAL A 216 8.82 4.78 -1.89
CA VAL A 216 9.33 4.10 -0.71
C VAL A 216 8.72 4.74 0.54
N ILE A 217 8.17 3.89 1.41
CA ILE A 217 7.72 4.27 2.74
C ILE A 217 8.69 3.63 3.73
N THR A 218 9.59 4.44 4.29
CA THR A 218 10.47 4.01 5.38
C THR A 218 9.89 4.46 6.70
N THR A 219 9.80 3.58 7.69
CA THR A 219 9.35 3.90 9.04
C THR A 219 10.50 3.80 10.04
N ALA A 220 10.35 4.50 11.16
CA ALA A 220 11.27 4.40 12.29
C ALA A 220 11.13 3.04 13.01
N GLY A 221 11.49 2.99 14.29
CA GLY A 221 11.49 1.73 15.05
C GLY A 221 10.11 1.16 15.35
N ILE A 222 10.01 -0.17 15.29
CA ILE A 222 9.03 -0.99 16.00
C ILE A 222 7.59 -0.54 15.79
N SER A 223 7.02 0.23 16.72
CA SER A 223 5.62 0.65 16.64
C SER A 223 5.34 1.62 15.50
N ALA A 224 6.36 2.35 15.01
CA ALA A 224 6.20 3.27 13.89
C ALA A 224 5.85 2.55 12.58
N GLY A 225 6.13 1.24 12.49
CA GLY A 225 5.68 0.39 11.39
C GLY A 225 4.17 0.34 11.26
N ILE A 226 3.43 0.34 12.39
CA ILE A 226 1.96 0.32 12.40
C ILE A 226 1.42 1.61 11.75
N ASP A 227 1.95 2.78 12.12
CA ASP A 227 1.50 4.05 11.54
C ASP A 227 1.85 4.18 10.06
N GLY A 228 3.04 3.71 9.66
CA GLY A 228 3.41 3.68 8.25
C GLY A 228 2.52 2.74 7.43
N ALA A 229 2.11 1.61 8.00
CA ALA A 229 1.18 0.69 7.35
C ALA A 229 -0.21 1.33 7.24
N LEU A 230 -0.73 1.96 8.30
CA LEU A 230 -2.01 2.69 8.27
C LEU A 230 -1.98 3.85 7.28
N HIS A 231 -0.86 4.56 7.17
CA HIS A 231 -0.63 5.57 6.14
C HIS A 231 -0.72 4.98 4.73
N LEU A 232 -0.06 3.84 4.47
CA LEU A 232 -0.11 3.20 3.16
C LEU A 232 -1.51 2.65 2.84
N VAL A 233 -2.23 2.12 3.83
CA VAL A 233 -3.65 1.76 3.69
C VAL A 233 -4.48 2.99 3.34
N ALA A 234 -4.30 4.12 4.04
CA ALA A 234 -5.02 5.35 3.75
C ALA A 234 -4.75 5.84 2.32
N LYS A 235 -3.49 5.74 1.86
CA LYS A 235 -3.06 6.10 0.51
C LYS A 235 -3.73 5.24 -0.58
N LEU A 236 -3.88 3.94 -0.34
CA LEU A 236 -4.33 2.97 -1.37
C LEU A 236 -5.81 2.62 -1.31
N ARG A 237 -6.43 2.70 -0.12
CA ARG A 237 -7.82 2.31 0.14
C ARG A 237 -8.67 3.45 0.71
N GLY A 238 -8.06 4.59 1.00
CA GLY A 238 -8.72 5.75 1.57
C GLY A 238 -8.64 5.80 3.09
N LEU A 239 -8.71 7.03 3.62
CA LEU A 239 -8.54 7.31 5.05
C LEU A 239 -9.58 6.60 5.94
N GLU A 240 -10.82 6.43 5.46
CA GLU A 240 -11.87 5.76 6.23
C GLU A 240 -11.60 4.27 6.43
N THR A 241 -11.02 3.58 5.44
CA THR A 241 -10.59 2.19 5.59
C THR A 241 -9.48 2.10 6.64
N ALA A 242 -8.47 2.98 6.58
CA ALA A 242 -7.41 3.01 7.58
C ALA A 242 -7.95 3.29 9.00
N ARG A 243 -8.90 4.22 9.15
CA ARG A 243 -9.58 4.48 10.43
C ARG A 243 -10.36 3.29 10.94
N SER A 244 -11.06 2.59 10.06
CA SER A 244 -11.80 1.38 10.42
C SER A 244 -10.85 0.27 10.89
N VAL A 245 -9.72 0.09 10.22
CA VAL A 245 -8.68 -0.88 10.62
C VAL A 245 -8.10 -0.50 11.98
N ALA A 246 -7.69 0.75 12.18
CA ALA A 246 -7.17 1.22 13.45
C ALA A 246 -8.20 1.04 14.59
N THR A 247 -9.48 1.35 14.34
CA THR A 247 -10.57 1.15 15.31
C THR A 247 -10.76 -0.33 15.64
N TYR A 248 -10.76 -1.20 14.64
CA TYR A 248 -10.92 -2.64 14.84
C TYR A 248 -9.78 -3.24 15.65
N MET A 249 -8.55 -2.78 15.41
CA MET A 249 -7.36 -3.18 16.17
C MET A 249 -7.25 -2.52 17.55
N GLU A 250 -8.22 -1.68 17.95
CA GLU A 250 -8.17 -0.83 19.15
C GLU A 250 -6.90 0.04 19.21
N TYR A 251 -6.37 0.44 18.05
CA TYR A 251 -5.22 1.33 17.90
C TYR A 251 -5.68 2.81 17.96
N ASP A 252 -6.20 3.18 19.13
CA ASP A 252 -6.96 4.41 19.42
C ASP A 252 -6.18 5.72 19.33
N LYS A 253 -4.84 5.67 19.41
CA LYS A 253 -3.94 6.84 19.39
C LYS A 253 -3.36 7.15 18.02
N TRP A 254 -3.84 6.50 16.96
CA TRP A 254 -3.36 6.81 15.62
C TRP A 254 -3.69 8.25 15.22
N VAL A 255 -2.66 9.01 14.87
CA VAL A 255 -2.79 10.36 14.31
C VAL A 255 -2.46 10.27 12.81
N PRO A 256 -3.46 10.44 11.92
CA PRO A 256 -3.20 10.53 10.49
C PRO A 256 -2.14 11.61 10.19
N ASP A 257 -1.23 11.33 9.25
CA ASP A 257 -0.18 12.26 8.82
C ASP A 257 0.89 12.63 9.87
N GLN A 258 1.07 11.82 10.92
CA GLN A 258 2.16 12.02 11.89
C GLN A 258 3.58 11.77 11.32
N GLY A 259 3.66 11.17 10.13
CA GLY A 259 4.91 11.05 9.37
C GLY A 259 5.14 12.21 8.41
N LEU A 260 6.20 12.11 7.61
CA LEU A 260 6.52 13.09 6.58
C LEU A 260 6.18 12.56 5.19
N VAL A 261 5.31 13.25 4.46
CA VAL A 261 5.04 12.97 3.04
C VAL A 261 5.77 14.00 2.18
N ILE A 262 6.70 13.53 1.34
CA ILE A 262 7.46 14.40 0.42
C ILE A 262 6.56 14.73 -0.77
N LYS A 263 6.16 16.00 -0.87
CA LYS A 263 5.44 16.53 -2.04
C LYS A 263 6.44 16.70 -3.19
N LYS A 264 6.10 16.13 -4.35
CA LYS A 264 6.79 16.39 -5.61
C LYS A 264 6.22 17.64 -6.28
#